data_AF-A0A3T0S3F4-F1
#
_entry.id   AF-A0A3T0S3F4-F1
#
_cell.length_a   1.000
_cell.length_b   1.000
_cell.length_c   1.000
_cell.angle_alpha   90.00
_cell.angle_beta   90.00
_cell.angle_gamma   90.00
#
_symmetry.space_group_name_H-M   'P 1'
#
loop_
_entity.id
_entity.type
_entity.pdbx_description
1 polymer ?
#
loop_
_entity_poly.entity_id
_entity_poly.type
_entity_poly.pdbx_seq_one_letter_code
_entity_poly.pdbx_strand_id
1 'polypeptide(L)' 'MVRSYKRTTDRPDANRPVRVRYLKRDQIDAEKVAEVLIRIALRAAGNGTTTGNAGSYLRDLLTSGR' A
#
# COMPACT_ATOMS: atom_id res chain seq x y z
N MET A 1 1.37 -6.73 38.18
CA MET A 1 0.12 -6.85 38.97
C MET A 1 -0.96 -6.06 38.28
N VAL A 2 -1.92 -6.71 37.59
CA VAL A 2 -2.96 -6.04 36.81
C VAL A 2 -4.22 -5.90 37.67
N ARG A 3 -4.67 -4.66 37.91
CA ARG A 3 -5.94 -4.40 38.62
C ARG A 3 -7.11 -4.64 37.67
N SER A 4 -7.86 -5.70 37.93
CA SER A 4 -9.14 -5.98 37.28
C SER A 4 -10.24 -5.17 37.97
N TYR A 5 -10.89 -4.26 37.23
CA TYR A 5 -12.06 -3.53 37.70
C TYR A 5 -13.31 -4.19 37.13
N LYS A 6 -14.20 -4.64 38.01
CA LYS A 6 -15.50 -5.23 37.64
C LYS A 6 -16.43 -4.07 37.24
N ARG A 7 -16.92 -4.06 35.99
CA ARG A 7 -17.83 -3.00 35.51
C ARG A 7 -19.25 -3.27 36.01
N THR A 8 -19.93 -2.21 36.47
CA THR A 8 -21.27 -2.27 37.09
C THR A 8 -22.41 -2.01 36.09
N THR A 9 -22.10 -1.54 34.88
CA THR A 9 -23.10 -1.23 33.84
C THR A 9 -23.11 -2.28 32.76
N ASP A 10 -24.31 -2.77 32.43
CA ASP A 10 -24.54 -3.74 31.37
C ASP A 10 -24.28 -3.05 30.02
N ARG A 11 -23.18 -3.43 29.36
CA ARG A 11 -22.85 -2.92 28.02
C ARG A 11 -23.26 -4.02 27.04
N PRO A 12 -24.21 -3.77 26.14
CA PRO A 12 -24.58 -4.76 25.14
C PRO A 12 -23.35 -5.13 24.32
N ASP A 13 -23.18 -6.43 24.14
CA ASP A 13 -22.04 -7.02 23.48
C ASP A 13 -21.91 -6.44 22.06
N ALA A 14 -20.67 -6.25 21.57
CA ALA A 14 -20.41 -5.66 20.26
C ALA A 14 -20.75 -6.62 19.09
N ASN A 15 -21.68 -7.54 19.30
CA ASN A 15 -22.02 -8.63 18.40
C ASN A 15 -23.03 -8.20 17.31
N ARG A 16 -22.99 -6.92 16.90
CA ARG A 16 -23.83 -6.44 15.80
C ARG A 16 -23.32 -7.09 14.52
N PRO A 17 -24.15 -7.84 13.76
CA PRO A 17 -23.72 -8.44 12.51
C PRO A 17 -23.34 -7.32 11.53
N VAL A 18 -22.04 -7.20 11.25
CA VAL A 18 -21.53 -6.30 10.21
C VAL A 18 -21.88 -6.92 8.87
N ARG A 19 -22.83 -6.31 8.15
CA ARG A 19 -23.13 -6.68 6.77
C ARG A 19 -22.05 -6.11 5.86
N VAL A 20 -20.98 -6.88 5.67
CA VAL A 20 -19.94 -6.57 4.68
C VAL A 20 -20.46 -6.90 3.29
N ARG A 21 -20.49 -5.89 2.42
CA ARG A 21 -20.75 -6.08 0.99
C ARG A 21 -19.42 -5.98 0.26
N TYR A 22 -19.01 -7.07 -0.39
CA TYR A 22 -17.81 -7.06 -1.22
C TYR A 22 -18.11 -6.24 -2.48
N LEU A 23 -17.58 -5.01 -2.53
CA LEU A 23 -17.57 -4.22 -3.75
C LEU A 23 -16.35 -4.67 -4.54
N LYS A 24 -16.59 -5.41 -5.62
CA LYS A 24 -15.56 -5.69 -6.63
C LYS A 24 -15.18 -4.34 -7.22
N ARG A 25 -14.07 -3.78 -6.75
CA ARG A 25 -13.48 -2.59 -7.36
C ARG A 25 -13.13 -2.95 -8.80
N ASP A 26 -13.34 -2.00 -9.71
CA ASP A 26 -12.89 -2.15 -11.09
C ASP A 26 -11.43 -2.63 -11.08
N GLN A 27 -11.15 -3.65 -11.88
CA GLN A 27 -9.81 -4.20 -11.98
C GLN A 27 -8.88 -3.06 -12.34
N ILE A 28 -8.01 -2.69 -11.40
CA ILE A 28 -6.99 -1.69 -11.69
C ILE A 28 -6.07 -2.36 -12.70
N ASP A 29 -6.01 -1.78 -13.89
CA ASP A 29 -5.16 -2.25 -14.97
C ASP A 29 -3.71 -2.34 -14.48
N ALA A 30 -3.16 -3.54 -14.50
CA ALA A 30 -1.80 -3.81 -14.06
C ALA A 30 -0.78 -3.00 -14.87
N GLU A 31 -1.07 -2.72 -16.14
CA GLU A 31 -0.24 -1.90 -17.01
C GLU A 31 -0.21 -0.45 -16.51
N LYS A 32 -1.36 0.08 -16.08
CA LYS A 32 -1.46 1.44 -15.52
C LYS A 32 -0.76 1.55 -14.17
N VAL A 33 -0.84 0.51 -13.34
CA VAL A 33 -0.07 0.45 -12.09
C VAL A 33 1.43 0.43 -12.38
N ALA A 34 1.87 -0.41 -13.31
CA ALA A 34 3.28 -0.51 -13.70
C ALA A 34 3.81 0.82 -14.24
N GLU A 35 3.06 1.50 -15.10
CA GLU A 35 3.40 2.83 -15.65
C GLU A 35 3.67 3.85 -14.53
N VAL A 36 2.78 3.91 -13.54
CA VAL A 36 2.91 4.84 -12.40
C VAL A 36 4.12 4.48 -11.53
N LEU A 37 4.32 3.19 -11.22
CA LEU A 37 5.45 2.74 -10.41
C LEU A 37 6.80 3.02 -11.08
N ILE A 38 6.89 2.79 -12.39
CA ILE A 38 8.09 3.11 -13.19
C ILE A 38 8.37 4.61 -13.15
N ARG A 39 7.36 5.47 -13.32
CA ARG A 39 7.53 6.93 -13.22
C ARG A 39 8.02 7.39 -11.84
N ILE A 40 7.46 6.79 -10.77
CA ILE A 40 7.88 7.10 -9.40
C ILE A 40 9.34 6.71 -9.19
N ALA A 41 9.73 5.50 -9.61
CA ALA A 41 11.11 5.03 -9.53
C ALA A 41 12.06 5.96 -10.29
N LEU A 42 11.78 6.27 -11.56
CA LEU A 42 12.61 7.14 -12.39
C LEU A 42 12.74 8.57 -11.83
N ARG A 43 11.70 9.11 -11.18
CA ARG A 43 11.73 10.41 -10.50
C ARG A 43 12.57 10.37 -9.23
N ALA A 44 12.58 9.25 -8.52
CA ALA A 44 13.38 9.06 -7.32
C ALA A 44 14.86 8.71 -7.61
N ALA A 45 15.21 8.46 -8.87
CA ALA A 45 16.56 8.09 -9.29
C ALA A 45 17.59 9.12 -8.79
N GLY A 46 18.65 8.65 -8.13
CA GLY A 46 19.70 9.50 -7.55
C GLY A 46 19.46 9.96 -6.10
N ASN A 47 18.29 9.69 -5.51
CA ASN A 47 17.99 10.13 -4.13
C ASN A 47 18.56 9.21 -3.03
N GLY A 48 19.36 8.20 -3.37
CA GLY A 48 20.00 7.28 -2.42
C GLY A 48 19.06 6.35 -1.64
N THR A 49 17.77 6.32 -2.01
CA THR A 49 16.77 5.41 -1.44
C THR A 49 16.66 4.12 -2.25
N THR A 50 16.05 3.08 -1.68
CA THR A 50 15.80 1.81 -2.39
C THR A 50 15.02 2.02 -3.69
N THR A 51 13.98 2.85 -3.67
CA THR A 51 13.23 3.27 -4.86
C THR A 51 14.09 4.05 -5.86
N GLY A 52 15.01 4.88 -5.36
CA GLY A 52 15.97 5.61 -6.19
C GLY A 52 16.97 4.70 -6.90
N ASN A 53 17.45 3.65 -6.24
CA ASN A 53 18.36 2.67 -6.85
C ASN A 53 17.67 1.90 -7.97
N ALA A 54 16.41 1.47 -7.76
CA ALA A 54 15.59 0.86 -8.81
C ALA A 54 15.36 1.84 -9.98
N GLY A 55 15.13 3.11 -9.68
CA GLY A 55 15.03 4.19 -10.67
C GLY A 55 16.28 4.39 -11.50
N SER A 56 17.45 4.40 -10.88
CA SER A 56 18.74 4.51 -11.58
C SER A 56 18.98 3.31 -12.49
N TYR A 57 18.73 2.09 -11.99
CA TYR A 57 18.84 0.87 -12.79
C TYR A 57 17.90 0.89 -14.02
N LEU A 58 16.64 1.28 -13.84
CA LEU A 58 15.69 1.43 -14.95
C LEU A 58 16.13 2.49 -15.95
N ARG A 59 16.69 3.60 -15.48
CA ARG A 59 17.23 4.65 -16.35
C ARG A 59 18.36 4.09 -17.21
N ASP A 60 19.31 3.39 -16.61
CA ASP A 60 20.45 2.78 -17.30
C ASP A 60 19.99 1.81 -18.39
N LEU A 61 19.02 0.93 -18.10
CA LEU A 61 18.43 0.03 -19.09
C LEU A 61 17.80 0.77 -20.28
N LEU A 62 17.07 1.86 -20.02
CA LEU A 62 16.41 2.65 -21.06
C LEU A 62 17.39 3.48 -21.89
N THR A 63 18.52 3.90 -21.31
CA THR A 63 19.56 4.68 -22.00
C THR A 63 20.62 3.84 -22.69
N SER A 64 20.88 2.62 -22.22
CA SER A 64 21.89 1.71 -22.77
C SER A 64 21.49 1.09 -24.11
N GLY A 65 20.21 1.19 -24.51
CA GLY A 65 19.71 0.71 -25.79
C GLY A 65 19.77 1.73 -26.92
N ARG A 66 20.48 2.85 -26.75
CA ARG A 66 20.58 3.94 -27.73
C ARG A 66 21.93 3.93 -28.44
#